data_AF-A0A413T198-F1
#
_entry.id   AF-A0A413T198-F1
#
_cell.length_a   1.000
_cell.length_b   1.000
_cell.length_c   1.000
_cell.angle_alpha   90.00
_cell.angle_beta   90.00
_cell.angle_gamma   90.00
#
_symmetry.space_group_name_H-M   'P 1'
#
loop_
_entity.id
_entity.type
_entity.pdbx_description
1 polymer ?
#
loop_
_entity_poly.entity_id
_entity_poly.type
_entity_poly.pdbx_seq_one_letter_code
_entity_poly.pdbx_strand_id
1 'polypeptide(L)'
;MKRRVLNIVITGAIIIVSFVLQSYLSLVSGQSFVVPNLLLIVTSIFGFIKGSNYGSVTGLFCGLLVDVAFGDVIGLFALIYMYIGFISGVL
;
A
#
# COMPACT_ATOMS: atom_id res chain seq x y z
N MET A 1 -15.31 19.17 9.20
CA MET A 1 -15.57 18.09 8.21
C MET A 1 -14.71 18.20 6.95
N LYS A 2 -14.60 19.37 6.29
CA LYS A 2 -13.79 19.55 5.06
C LYS A 2 -12.34 19.02 5.11
N ARG A 3 -11.60 19.26 6.21
CA ARG A 3 -10.21 18.78 6.39
C ARG A 3 -10.06 17.24 6.45
N ARG A 4 -11.03 16.51 6.99
CA ARG A 4 -10.92 15.04 7.11
C ARG A 4 -11.10 14.36 5.74
N VAL A 5 -12.05 14.85 4.94
CA VAL A 5 -12.28 14.33 3.58
C VAL A 5 -11.06 14.58 2.70
N LEU A 6 -10.46 15.78 2.79
CA LEU A 6 -9.24 16.10 2.04
C LEU A 6 -8.11 15.10 2.33
N ASN A 7 -7.87 14.77 3.59
CA ASN A 7 -6.81 13.83 3.98
C ASN A 7 -7.05 12.42 3.42
N ILE A 8 -8.31 11.98 3.32
CA ILE A 8 -8.67 10.67 2.75
C ILE A 8 -8.42 10.67 1.24
N VAL A 9 -8.84 11.74 0.55
CA VAL A 9 -8.61 11.89 -0.90
C VAL A 9 -7.12 11.92 -1.22
N ILE A 10 -6.31 12.63 -0.43
CA ILE A 10 -4.85 12.67 -0.60
C ILE A 10 -4.24 11.28 -0.39
N THR A 11 -4.63 10.56 0.66
CA THR A 11 -4.14 9.19 0.89
C THR A 11 -4.50 8.27 -0.28
N GLY A 12 -5.72 8.33 -0.79
CA GLY A 12 -6.13 7.57 -1.97
C GLY A 12 -5.32 7.93 -3.22
N ALA A 13 -5.08 9.21 -3.47
CA ALA A 13 -4.24 9.67 -4.58
C ALA A 13 -2.81 9.14 -4.48
N ILE A 14 -2.20 9.17 -3.28
CA ILE A 14 -0.86 8.61 -3.05
C ILE A 14 -0.83 7.12 -3.37
N ILE A 15 -1.81 6.34 -2.90
CA ILE A 15 -1.89 4.90 -3.15
C ILE A 15 -1.97 4.62 -4.66
N ILE A 16 -2.84 5.31 -5.38
CA ILE A 16 -3.00 5.14 -6.83
C ILE A 16 -1.73 5.53 -7.59
N VAL A 17 -1.11 6.66 -7.26
CA VAL A 17 0.14 7.10 -7.90
C VAL A 17 1.26 6.09 -7.64
N SER A 18 1.41 5.62 -6.41
CA SER A 18 2.40 4.60 -6.05
C SER A 18 2.17 3.28 -6.77
N PHE A 19 0.91 2.85 -6.93
CA PHE A 19 0.54 1.64 -7.67
C PHE A 19 0.89 1.75 -9.15
N VAL A 20 0.53 2.85 -9.81
CA VAL A 20 0.85 3.10 -11.21
C VAL A 20 2.37 3.16 -11.42
N LEU A 21 3.08 3.87 -10.53
CA LEU A 21 4.53 3.97 -10.60
C LEU A 21 5.21 2.61 -10.41
N GLN A 22 4.76 1.81 -9.45
CA GLN A 22 5.24 0.44 -9.25
C GLN A 22 5.02 -0.43 -10.49
N SER A 23 3.83 -0.34 -11.08
CA SER A 23 3.47 -1.09 -12.30
C SER A 23 4.39 -0.73 -13.47
N TYR A 24 4.65 0.57 -13.66
CA TYR A 24 5.55 1.06 -14.70
C TYR A 24 7.00 0.65 -14.45
N LEU A 25 7.50 0.77 -13.21
CA LEU A 25 8.83 0.32 -12.84
C LEU A 25 8.99 -1.18 -13.07
N SER A 26 7.96 -1.97 -12.78
CA SER A 26 7.93 -3.42 -13.07
C SER A 26 7.98 -3.74 -14.56
N LEU A 27 7.40 -2.91 -15.40
CA LEU A 27 7.46 -3.08 -16.85
C LEU A 27 8.84 -2.72 -17.41
N VAL A 28 9.44 -1.62 -16.95
CA VAL A 28 10.70 -1.08 -17.49
C VAL A 28 11.93 -1.85 -17.03
N SER A 29 11.92 -2.35 -15.79
CA SER A 29 13.09 -3.01 -15.18
C SER A 29 13.35 -4.43 -15.68
N GLY A 30 12.37 -5.09 -16.29
CA GLY A 30 12.49 -6.49 -16.74
C GLY A 30 12.91 -7.45 -15.60
N GLN A 31 13.48 -8.60 -15.95
CA GLN A 31 13.95 -9.59 -14.96
C GLN A 31 15.26 -9.22 -14.26
N SER A 32 15.94 -8.15 -14.66
CA SER A 32 17.31 -7.85 -14.20
C SER A 32 17.38 -7.16 -12.84
N PHE A 33 16.29 -6.52 -12.38
CA PHE A 33 16.28 -5.82 -11.09
C PHE A 33 15.04 -6.17 -10.28
N VAL A 34 15.24 -6.41 -8.98
CA VAL A 34 14.15 -6.59 -8.01
C VAL A 34 13.45 -5.25 -7.82
N VAL A 35 12.19 -5.18 -8.24
CA VAL A 35 11.41 -3.94 -8.17
C VAL A 35 10.90 -3.73 -6.75
N PRO A 36 11.16 -2.56 -6.14
CA PRO A 36 10.68 -2.29 -4.79
C PRO A 36 9.16 -2.18 -4.79
N ASN A 37 8.53 -2.76 -3.77
CA ASN A 37 7.10 -2.68 -3.61
C ASN A 37 6.70 -1.36 -2.93
N LEU A 38 6.34 -0.37 -3.76
CA LEU A 38 6.01 0.98 -3.31
C LEU A 38 4.76 1.01 -2.43
N LEU A 39 3.76 0.17 -2.70
CA LEU A 39 2.55 0.10 -1.87
C LEU A 39 2.85 -0.39 -0.44
N LEU A 40 3.80 -1.30 -0.28
CA LEU A 40 4.24 -1.77 1.03
C LEU A 40 4.92 -0.62 1.79
N ILE A 41 5.81 0.12 1.14
CA ILE A 41 6.49 1.28 1.74
C ILE A 41 5.48 2.32 2.20
N VAL A 42 4.50 2.66 1.35
CA VAL A 42 3.42 3.59 1.70
C VAL A 42 2.62 3.09 2.89
N THR A 43 2.30 1.80 2.92
CA THR A 43 1.58 1.17 4.05
C THR A 43 2.34 1.31 5.36
N SER A 44 3.65 1.04 5.37
CA SER A 44 4.49 1.19 6.57
C SER A 44 4.57 2.64 7.04
N ILE A 45 4.75 3.60 6.13
CA ILE A 45 4.78 5.04 6.46
C ILE A 45 3.45 5.48 7.10
N PHE A 46 2.31 5.05 6.55
CA PHE A 46 1.00 5.36 7.14
C PHE A 46 0.80 4.70 8.50
N GLY A 47 1.32 3.47 8.69
CA GLY A 47 1.40 2.83 10.00
C GLY A 47 2.13 3.71 11.02
N PHE A 48 3.37 4.10 10.73
CA PHE A 48 4.18 4.92 11.65
C PHE A 48 3.57 6.32 11.93
N ILE A 49 2.99 6.98 10.92
CA ILE A 49 2.53 8.38 11.07
C ILE A 49 1.13 8.47 11.70
N LYS A 50 0.20 7.58 11.32
CA LYS A 50 -1.21 7.65 11.75
C LYS A 50 -1.59 6.59 12.78
N GLY A 51 -0.70 5.65 13.06
CA GLY A 51 -0.90 4.56 14.02
C GLY A 51 -1.51 3.30 13.41
N SER A 52 -1.55 2.23 14.22
CA SER A 52 -1.86 0.86 13.81
C SER A 52 -3.20 0.69 13.09
N ASN A 53 -4.26 1.35 13.56
CA ASN A 53 -5.60 1.25 12.95
C ASN A 53 -5.62 1.80 11.52
N TYR A 54 -4.99 2.97 11.31
CA TYR A 54 -4.91 3.57 9.98
C TYR A 54 -4.00 2.75 9.07
N GLY A 55 -2.84 2.33 9.57
CA GLY A 55 -1.90 1.47 8.86
C GLY A 55 -2.52 0.15 8.38
N SER A 56 -3.29 -0.51 9.25
CA SER A 56 -3.99 -1.77 8.94
C SER A 56 -5.00 -1.61 7.82
N VAL A 57 -5.84 -0.58 7.90
CA VAL A 57 -6.87 -0.32 6.89
C VAL A 57 -6.21 0.05 5.56
N THR A 58 -5.22 0.94 5.57
CA THR A 58 -4.47 1.26 4.34
C THR A 58 -3.77 0.05 3.77
N GLY A 59 -3.17 -0.80 4.60
CA GLY A 59 -2.50 -2.02 4.19
C GLY A 59 -3.44 -3.02 3.56
N LEU A 60 -4.63 -3.20 4.13
CA LEU A 60 -5.65 -4.08 3.56
C LEU A 60 -6.05 -3.63 2.14
N PHE A 61 -6.30 -2.33 1.93
CA PHE A 61 -6.65 -1.81 0.60
C PHE A 61 -5.48 -1.88 -0.39
N CYS A 62 -4.27 -1.52 0.04
CA CYS A 62 -3.06 -1.64 -0.78
C CYS A 62 -2.79 -3.10 -1.18
N GLY A 63 -2.89 -4.03 -0.23
CA GLY A 63 -2.67 -5.45 -0.49
C GLY A 63 -3.75 -6.06 -1.37
N LEU A 64 -5.02 -5.66 -1.23
CA LEU A 64 -6.09 -6.05 -2.17
C LEU A 64 -5.82 -5.56 -3.59
N LEU A 65 -5.30 -4.34 -3.74
CA LEU A 65 -4.91 -3.82 -5.07
C LEU A 65 -3.78 -4.65 -5.69
N VAL A 66 -2.81 -5.08 -4.87
CA VAL A 66 -1.73 -5.99 -5.33
C VAL A 66 -2.31 -7.35 -5.72
N ASP A 67 -3.18 -7.93 -4.88
CA ASP A 67 -3.83 -9.21 -5.14
C ASP A 67 -4.58 -9.22 -6.47
N VAL A 68 -5.36 -8.17 -6.77
CA VAL A 68 -6.16 -8.10 -8.00
C VAL A 68 -5.30 -7.84 -9.25
N ALA A 69 -4.21 -7.10 -9.12
CA ALA A 69 -3.39 -6.70 -10.27
C ALA A 69 -2.25 -7.66 -10.60
N PHE A 70 -1.64 -8.26 -9.56
CA PHE A 70 -0.40 -9.02 -9.68
C PHE A 70 -0.43 -10.36 -8.93
N GLY A 71 -1.46 -10.63 -8.12
CA GLY A 71 -1.54 -11.82 -7.28
C GLY A 71 -2.23 -12.99 -7.97
N ASP A 72 -1.76 -14.21 -7.69
CA ASP A 72 -2.43 -15.44 -8.11
C ASP A 72 -3.59 -15.83 -7.17
N VAL A 73 -3.50 -15.41 -5.90
CA VAL A 73 -4.46 -15.74 -4.84
C VAL A 73 -4.99 -14.46 -4.22
N ILE A 74 -6.29 -14.22 -4.35
CA ILE A 74 -6.95 -13.03 -3.81
C ILE A 74 -6.99 -13.11 -2.28
N GLY A 75 -6.54 -12.05 -1.61
CA GLY A 75 -6.62 -11.87 -0.16
C GLY A 75 -5.32 -12.18 0.59
N LEU A 76 -4.32 -12.78 -0.07
CA LEU A 76 -3.07 -13.15 0.59
C LEU A 76 -2.19 -11.91 0.83
N PHE A 77 -1.97 -11.09 -0.20
CA PHE A 77 -1.25 -9.82 -0.02
C PHE A 77 -2.06 -8.83 0.83
N ALA A 78 -3.39 -8.83 0.74
CA ALA A 78 -4.25 -8.04 1.63
C ALA A 78 -3.96 -8.31 3.12
N LEU A 79 -3.91 -9.59 3.52
CA LEU A 79 -3.59 -9.97 4.89
C LEU A 79 -2.16 -9.57 5.27
N ILE A 80 -1.17 -9.88 4.42
CA ILE A 80 0.23 -9.52 4.69
C ILE A 80 0.37 -8.02 4.92
N TYR A 81 -0.21 -7.19 4.05
CA TYR A 81 -0.05 -5.75 4.11
C TYR A 81 -0.81 -5.15 5.29
N MET A 82 -1.98 -5.70 5.62
CA MET A 82 -2.70 -5.33 6.83
C MET A 82 -1.84 -5.58 8.08
N TYR A 83 -1.20 -6.75 8.21
CA TYR A 83 -0.33 -7.05 9.35
C TYR A 83 0.92 -6.17 9.39
N ILE A 84 1.57 -5.93 8.25
CA ILE A 84 2.71 -5.02 8.18
C ILE A 84 2.30 -3.62 8.61
N GLY A 85 1.19 -3.09 8.08
CA GLY A 85 0.67 -1.79 8.46
C GLY A 85 0.26 -1.69 9.93
N PHE A 86 -0.29 -2.77 10.48
CA PHE A 86 -0.59 -2.87 11.91
C PHE A 86 0.68 -2.78 12.75
N ILE A 87 1.66 -3.65 12.47
CA ILE A 87 2.92 -3.74 13.23
C ILE A 87 3.69 -2.42 13.14
N SER A 88 3.81 -1.84 11.93
CA SER A 88 4.44 -0.52 11.74
C SER A 88 3.75 0.60 12.50
N GLY A 89 2.45 0.50 12.80
CA GLY A 89 1.76 1.50 13.60
C GLY A 89 1.64 1.17 15.09
N VAL A 90 2.09 -0.01 15.51
CA VAL A 90 2.27 -0.37 16.93
C VAL A 90 3.69 -0.02 17.40
N LEU A 91 4.67 -0.14 16.51
CA LEU A 91 6.05 0.33 16.70
C LEU A 91 6.12 1.86 16.76
#